data_AF-A0A957DTA5-F1
#
_entry.id   AF-A0A957DTA5-F1
#
_cell.length_a   1.000
_cell.length_b   1.000
_cell.length_c   1.000
_cell.angle_alpha   90.00
_cell.angle_beta   90.00
_cell.angle_gamma   90.00
#
_symmetry.space_group_name_H-M   'P 1'
#
loop_
_entity.id
_entity.type
_entity.pdbx_description
1 polymer ?
#
loop_
_entity_poly.entity_id
_entity_poly.type
_entity_poly.pdbx_seq_one_letter_code
_entity_poly.pdbx_strand_id
1 'polypeptide(L)'
;MEHPTYQLNVRYAVEFVKQLLPQVDAATSLILVGDLSQCRFGKLDGVVREAIEVENPVFSESYGRLTIPLSGLNKYELKKNLLHRIGLRQLIAEVQLERYGRLLFHAPNHFNNPAMLSDWFRPHFVQELVDEGIITVIQSGQNATTTVRERPFRFQFAYH
;
A
#
# COMPACT_ATOMS: atom_id res chain seq x y z
N MET A 1 -18.00 1.10 -1.05
CA MET A 1 -16.58 1.21 -0.68
C MET A 1 -16.44 0.43 0.61
N GLU A 2 -15.78 -0.73 0.60
CA GLU A 2 -15.47 -1.44 1.84
C GLU A 2 -14.14 -0.88 2.35
N HIS A 3 -14.18 -0.35 3.57
CA HIS A 3 -13.14 0.48 4.17
C HIS A 3 -12.06 -0.37 4.86
N PRO A 4 -10.84 0.15 5.01
CA PRO A 4 -9.81 -0.53 5.79
C PRO A 4 -10.30 -0.78 7.22
N THR A 5 -10.17 -2.03 7.67
CA THR A 5 -10.81 -2.58 8.88
C THR A 5 -10.01 -2.32 10.16
N TYR A 6 -8.70 -2.10 10.05
CA TYR A 6 -7.81 -1.90 11.18
C TYR A 6 -7.10 -0.56 11.07
N GLN A 7 -7.06 0.15 12.19
CA GLN A 7 -6.15 1.28 12.40
C GLN A 7 -5.01 0.81 13.30
N LEU A 8 -3.77 0.98 12.84
CA LEU A 8 -2.59 0.44 13.49
C LEU A 8 -1.43 1.43 13.46
N ASN A 9 -0.56 1.37 14.47
CA ASN A 9 0.75 2.01 14.40
C ASN A 9 1.76 0.98 13.93
N VAL A 10 2.53 1.33 12.90
CA VAL A 10 3.65 0.50 12.43
C VAL A 10 4.89 0.91 13.20
N ARG A 11 5.60 -0.04 13.83
CA ARG A 11 6.87 0.20 14.51
C ARG A 11 8.04 -0.02 13.53
N TYR A 12 8.03 -1.13 12.83
CA TYR A 12 9.07 -1.53 11.89
C TYR A 12 8.54 -1.49 10.44
N ALA A 13 8.70 -0.35 9.76
CA ALA A 13 8.07 -0.10 8.45
C ALA A 13 8.55 -1.06 7.34
N VAL A 14 9.86 -1.33 7.29
CA VAL A 14 10.46 -2.21 6.27
C VAL A 14 9.98 -3.65 6.47
N GLU A 15 10.02 -4.13 7.70
CA GLU A 15 9.59 -5.45 8.12
C GLU A 15 8.10 -5.64 7.84
N PHE A 16 7.28 -4.64 8.19
CA PHE A 16 5.85 -4.66 7.91
C PHE A 16 5.55 -4.81 6.42
N VAL A 17 6.16 -3.98 5.56
CA VAL A 17 5.96 -4.09 4.10
C VAL A 17 6.46 -5.44 3.59
N LYS A 18 7.59 -5.96 4.08
CA LYS A 18 8.07 -7.30 3.72
C LYS A 18 7.08 -8.41 4.06
N GLN A 19 6.40 -8.30 5.21
CA GLN A 19 5.39 -9.26 5.64
C GLN A 19 4.08 -9.16 4.84
N LEU A 20 3.77 -7.99 4.27
CA LEU A 20 2.63 -7.80 3.36
C LEU A 20 2.85 -8.41 1.97
N LEU A 21 4.04 -8.29 1.41
CA LEU A 21 4.36 -8.77 0.06
C LEU A 21 3.98 -10.24 -0.26
N PRO A 22 4.16 -11.24 0.64
CA PRO A 22 3.73 -12.61 0.36
C PRO A 22 2.21 -12.81 0.43
N GLN A 23 1.46 -11.88 1.03
CA GLN A 23 0.01 -12.02 1.20
C GLN A 23 -0.81 -11.61 -0.03
N VAL A 24 -0.19 -10.86 -0.95
CA VAL A 24 -0.87 -10.25 -2.11
C VAL A 24 -0.50 -10.99 -3.40
N ASP A 25 -1.30 -10.83 -4.45
CA ASP A 25 -1.09 -11.42 -5.77
C ASP A 25 -0.40 -10.42 -6.74
N ALA A 26 -0.22 -10.83 -8.00
CA ALA A 26 0.35 -9.97 -9.04
C ALA A 26 -0.59 -8.87 -9.53
N ALA A 27 -1.88 -8.93 -9.16
CA ALA A 27 -2.86 -7.88 -9.48
C ALA A 27 -2.83 -6.71 -8.50
N THR A 28 -1.99 -6.81 -7.46
CA THR A 28 -1.80 -5.77 -6.45
C THR A 28 -0.60 -4.92 -6.82
N SER A 29 -0.67 -3.63 -6.54
CA SER A 29 0.41 -2.66 -6.72
C SER A 29 0.84 -2.07 -5.39
N LEU A 30 2.14 -1.92 -5.20
CA LEU A 30 2.73 -1.09 -4.14
C LEU A 30 2.95 0.31 -4.69
N ILE A 31 2.39 1.29 -4.02
CA ILE A 31 2.54 2.70 -4.37
C ILE A 31 3.38 3.37 -3.30
N LEU A 32 4.41 4.09 -3.72
CA LEU A 32 5.27 4.91 -2.87
C LEU A 32 5.16 6.36 -3.34
N VAL A 33 4.89 7.28 -2.42
CA VAL A 33 4.86 8.72 -2.69
C VAL A 33 5.86 9.41 -1.80
N GLY A 34 6.73 10.25 -2.36
CA GLY A 34 7.76 10.93 -1.60
C GLY A 34 8.98 11.25 -2.46
N ASP A 35 10.13 11.43 -1.80
CA ASP A 35 11.41 11.53 -2.48
C ASP A 35 11.88 10.15 -2.96
N LEU A 36 11.95 9.99 -4.29
CA LEU A 36 12.33 8.75 -4.95
C LEU A 36 13.81 8.72 -5.35
N SER A 37 14.64 9.66 -4.87
CA SER A 37 16.07 9.78 -5.19
C SER A 37 16.87 8.49 -4.94
N GLN A 38 16.47 7.69 -3.95
CA GLN A 38 17.13 6.44 -3.58
C GLN A 38 16.55 5.19 -4.27
N CYS A 39 15.48 5.34 -5.04
CA CYS A 39 14.81 4.23 -5.69
C CYS A 39 15.50 3.88 -7.02
N ARG A 40 16.29 2.80 -7.04
CA ARG A 40 16.92 2.30 -8.28
C ARG A 40 15.99 1.31 -8.98
N PHE A 41 15.32 1.76 -10.05
CA PHE A 41 14.26 0.99 -10.73
C PHE A 41 14.75 -0.05 -11.74
N GLY A 42 16.03 -0.05 -12.13
CA GLY A 42 16.51 -0.82 -13.30
C GLY A 42 16.37 -2.34 -13.23
N LYS A 43 15.94 -2.90 -12.09
CA LYS A 43 15.64 -4.33 -11.92
C LYS A 43 14.15 -4.64 -11.70
N LEU A 44 13.32 -3.61 -11.59
CA LEU A 44 11.89 -3.77 -11.42
C LEU A 44 11.20 -3.75 -12.78
N ASP A 45 10.21 -4.60 -12.94
CA ASP A 45 9.44 -4.76 -14.17
C ASP A 45 8.09 -4.02 -14.10
N GLY A 46 7.68 -3.39 -15.20
CA GLY A 46 6.38 -2.72 -15.31
C GLY A 46 6.15 -1.56 -14.32
N VAL A 47 7.21 -0.94 -13.80
CA VAL A 47 7.11 0.17 -12.85
C VAL A 47 6.72 1.47 -13.55
N VAL A 48 5.77 2.20 -12.98
CA VAL A 48 5.33 3.51 -13.47
C VAL A 48 5.75 4.58 -12.48
N ARG A 49 6.43 5.63 -12.97
CA ARG A 49 6.81 6.81 -12.18
C ARG A 49 6.07 8.03 -12.71
N GLU A 50 5.41 8.73 -11.81
CA GLU A 50 4.68 9.97 -12.07
C GLU A 50 5.36 11.09 -11.27
N ALA A 51 5.71 12.18 -11.94
CA ALA A 51 6.21 13.37 -11.26
C ALA A 51 5.06 14.05 -10.52
N ILE A 52 5.31 14.53 -9.30
CA ILE A 52 4.36 15.33 -8.54
C ILE A 52 4.95 16.72 -8.41
N GLU A 53 4.20 17.73 -8.83
CA GLU A 53 4.58 19.11 -8.61
C GLU A 53 4.59 19.41 -7.11
N VAL A 54 5.74 19.86 -6.62
CA VAL A 54 5.92 20.32 -5.25
C VAL A 54 6.36 21.78 -5.28
N GLU A 55 5.86 22.57 -4.33
CA GLU A 55 6.18 24.00 -4.24
C GLU A 55 7.68 24.25 -4.04
N ASN A 56 8.41 23.27 -3.48
CA ASN A 56 9.84 23.36 -3.26
C ASN A 56 10.63 22.86 -4.49
N PRO A 57 11.32 23.74 -5.22
CA PRO A 57 12.03 23.39 -6.45
C PRO A 57 13.23 22.46 -6.24
N VAL A 58 13.74 22.32 -5.01
CA VAL A 58 14.86 21.41 -4.71
C VAL A 58 14.44 19.94 -4.81
N PHE A 59 13.15 19.65 -4.59
CA PHE A 59 12.61 18.29 -4.60
C PHE A 59 11.80 17.97 -5.85
N SER A 60 11.58 18.93 -6.75
CA SER A 60 10.68 18.76 -7.90
C SER A 60 11.09 17.65 -8.87
N GLU A 61 12.39 17.36 -8.99
CA GLU A 61 12.88 16.32 -9.91
C GLU A 61 12.84 14.91 -9.32
N SER A 62 12.95 14.77 -7.99
CA SER A 62 13.04 13.47 -7.32
C SER A 62 11.72 13.07 -6.64
N TYR A 63 10.90 14.05 -6.24
CA TYR A 63 9.62 13.81 -5.61
C TYR A 63 8.59 13.32 -6.63
N GLY A 64 7.84 12.28 -6.26
CA GLY A 64 6.85 11.72 -7.16
C GLY A 64 6.09 10.55 -6.58
N ARG A 65 5.28 9.94 -7.43
CA ARG A 65 4.55 8.70 -7.16
C ARG A 65 5.14 7.58 -7.97
N LEU A 66 5.40 6.46 -7.30
CA LEU A 66 5.94 5.26 -7.91
C LEU A 66 4.97 4.12 -7.71
N THR A 67 4.47 3.56 -8.81
CA THR A 67 3.58 2.41 -8.79
C THR A 67 4.34 1.18 -9.26
N ILE A 68 4.45 0.17 -8.37
CA ILE A 68 5.18 -1.07 -8.60
C ILE A 68 4.17 -2.24 -8.60
N PRO A 69 3.91 -2.89 -9.74
CA PRO A 69 3.13 -4.12 -9.77
C PRO A 69 3.81 -5.22 -8.94
N LEU A 70 3.07 -5.94 -8.10
CA LEU A 70 3.64 -6.93 -7.19
C LEU A 70 3.77 -8.32 -7.85
N SER A 71 4.41 -8.35 -9.01
CA SER A 71 4.85 -9.58 -9.68
C SER A 71 5.88 -10.35 -8.84
N GLY A 72 6.14 -11.61 -9.19
CA GLY A 72 7.12 -12.45 -8.48
C GLY A 72 8.52 -11.83 -8.44
N LEU A 73 8.98 -11.28 -9.57
CA LEU A 73 10.27 -10.59 -9.68
C LEU A 73 10.31 -9.34 -8.81
N ASN A 74 9.29 -8.48 -8.90
CA ASN A 74 9.26 -7.23 -8.14
C ASN A 74 9.19 -7.49 -6.64
N LYS A 75 8.39 -8.46 -6.18
CA LYS A 75 8.37 -8.87 -4.77
C LYS A 75 9.75 -9.31 -4.29
N TYR A 76 10.48 -10.07 -5.11
CA TYR A 76 11.84 -10.50 -4.78
C TYR A 76 12.80 -9.32 -4.65
N GLU A 77 12.85 -8.44 -5.66
CA GLU A 77 13.72 -7.26 -5.67
C GLU A 77 13.39 -6.27 -4.55
N LEU A 78 12.10 -6.06 -4.26
CA LEU A 78 11.64 -5.27 -3.12
C LEU A 78 12.16 -5.83 -1.80
N LYS A 79 11.97 -7.13 -1.55
CA LYS A 79 12.38 -7.78 -0.29
C LYS A 79 13.89 -7.79 -0.10
N LYS A 80 14.66 -8.03 -1.17
CA LYS A 80 16.11 -8.25 -1.09
C LYS A 80 16.92 -6.95 -1.17
N ASN A 81 16.48 -5.99 -2.00
CA ASN A 81 17.33 -4.86 -2.38
C ASN A 81 16.69 -3.51 -2.08
N LEU A 82 15.43 -3.29 -2.49
CA LEU A 82 14.85 -1.94 -2.52
C LEU A 82 14.41 -1.43 -1.15
N LEU A 83 13.62 -2.21 -0.40
CA LEU A 83 12.97 -1.73 0.84
C LEU A 83 13.95 -1.24 1.90
N HIS A 84 15.17 -1.78 1.93
CA HIS A 84 16.23 -1.36 2.85
C HIS A 84 16.88 -0.02 2.50
N ARG A 85 16.77 0.40 1.23
CA ARG A 85 17.50 1.58 0.69
C ARG A 85 16.62 2.81 0.55
N ILE A 86 15.31 2.63 0.34
CA ILE A 86 14.38 3.72 0.06
C ILE A 86 14.09 4.64 1.25
N GLY A 87 14.50 4.28 2.47
CA GLY A 87 14.27 5.11 3.66
C GLY A 87 12.78 5.40 3.90
N LEU A 88 11.98 4.35 4.13
CA LEU A 88 10.51 4.45 4.23
C LEU A 88 10.01 5.51 5.23
N ARG A 89 10.74 5.78 6.31
CA ARG A 89 10.35 6.80 7.31
C ARG A 89 10.98 8.17 7.08
N GLN A 90 11.90 8.30 6.14
CA GLN A 90 12.65 9.53 5.91
C GLN A 90 12.26 10.19 4.60
N LEU A 91 12.14 9.40 3.54
CA LEU A 91 11.99 9.89 2.17
C LEU A 91 10.58 9.65 1.62
N ILE A 92 9.95 8.55 2.04
CA ILE A 92 8.63 8.16 1.53
C ILE A 92 7.55 8.73 2.44
N ALA A 93 6.84 9.75 1.95
CA ALA A 93 5.74 10.40 2.65
C ALA A 93 4.53 9.48 2.80
N GLU A 94 4.25 8.65 1.79
CA GLU A 94 3.08 7.76 1.79
C GLU A 94 3.39 6.40 1.17
N VAL A 95 2.83 5.35 1.78
CA VAL A 95 2.86 3.99 1.24
C VAL A 95 1.44 3.45 1.13
N GLN A 96 1.08 2.93 -0.05
CA GLN A 96 -0.21 2.30 -0.29
C GLN A 96 -0.06 0.91 -0.90
N LEU A 97 -1.01 0.03 -0.62
CA LEU A 97 -1.27 -1.17 -1.42
C LEU A 97 -2.65 -1.08 -2.04
N GLU A 98 -2.72 -1.23 -3.35
CA GLU A 98 -3.98 -1.17 -4.09
C GLU A 98 -4.15 -2.40 -4.98
N ARG A 99 -5.37 -2.92 -5.07
CA ARG A 99 -5.75 -4.02 -5.95
C ARG A 99 -7.05 -3.68 -6.66
N TYR A 100 -7.01 -3.54 -7.99
CA TYR A 100 -8.18 -3.17 -8.81
C TYR A 100 -8.95 -1.94 -8.29
N GLY A 101 -8.23 -0.91 -7.83
CA GLY A 101 -8.82 0.31 -7.25
C GLY A 101 -9.34 0.16 -5.81
N ARG A 102 -9.18 -1.01 -5.18
CA ARG A 102 -9.44 -1.19 -3.74
C ARG A 102 -8.16 -0.97 -2.95
N LEU A 103 -8.22 -0.06 -1.97
CA LEU A 103 -7.14 0.20 -1.03
C LEU A 103 -7.07 -0.91 0.02
N LEU A 104 -5.96 -1.65 0.04
CA LEU A 104 -5.70 -2.74 0.99
C LEU A 104 -4.89 -2.27 2.20
N PHE A 105 -4.00 -1.31 1.99
CA PHE A 105 -3.16 -0.72 3.03
C PHE A 105 -2.86 0.73 2.68
N HIS A 106 -2.79 1.59 3.69
CA HIS A 106 -2.35 2.97 3.56
C HIS A 106 -1.62 3.44 4.82
N ALA A 107 -0.38 3.88 4.68
CA ALA A 107 0.40 4.54 5.71
C ALA A 107 0.81 5.94 5.24
N PRO A 108 0.17 7.00 5.77
CA PRO A 108 0.53 8.37 5.49
C PRO A 108 1.66 8.88 6.40
N ASN A 109 2.20 10.03 6.03
CA ASN A 109 3.13 10.83 6.81
C ASN A 109 4.31 10.02 7.36
N HIS A 110 5.02 9.29 6.51
CA HIS A 110 6.22 8.53 6.90
C HIS A 110 5.97 7.50 8.02
N PHE A 111 4.76 6.94 8.11
CA PHE A 111 4.32 6.06 9.21
C PHE A 111 4.32 6.74 10.60
N ASN A 112 4.31 8.07 10.67
CA ASN A 112 4.13 8.82 11.92
C ASN A 112 2.65 8.89 12.31
N ASN A 113 1.76 8.85 11.31
CA ASN A 113 0.32 8.76 11.54
C ASN A 113 -0.10 7.28 11.57
N PRO A 114 -1.22 6.96 12.26
CA PRO A 114 -1.79 5.64 12.20
C PRO A 114 -2.06 5.20 10.75
N ALA A 115 -1.63 3.99 10.43
CA ALA A 115 -1.89 3.36 9.16
C ALA A 115 -3.22 2.60 9.17
N MET A 116 -3.79 2.42 7.99
CA MET A 116 -5.04 1.73 7.75
C MET A 116 -4.78 0.42 7.00
N LEU A 117 -5.40 -0.67 7.43
CA LEU A 117 -5.23 -2.01 6.84
C LEU A 117 -6.58 -2.70 6.66
N SER A 118 -6.86 -3.23 5.48
CA SER A 118 -8.04 -4.06 5.19
C SER A 118 -7.94 -5.43 5.86
N ASP A 119 -9.07 -6.06 6.14
CA ASP A 119 -9.19 -7.47 6.52
C ASP A 119 -8.98 -8.49 5.38
N TRP A 120 -8.53 -8.05 4.20
CA TRP A 120 -8.34 -8.92 3.03
C TRP A 120 -7.21 -9.95 3.20
N PHE A 121 -6.30 -9.74 4.16
CA PHE A 121 -5.15 -10.60 4.41
C PHE A 121 -5.56 -11.91 5.11
N ARG A 122 -4.65 -12.89 5.11
CA ARG A 122 -4.92 -14.21 5.73
C ARG A 122 -5.41 -14.09 7.19
N PRO A 123 -6.20 -15.07 7.67
CA PRO A 123 -6.57 -15.13 9.08
C PRO A 123 -5.35 -15.05 9.99
N HIS A 124 -5.50 -14.39 11.14
CA HIS A 124 -4.46 -14.18 12.15
C HIS A 124 -3.23 -13.35 11.73
N PHE A 125 -3.13 -12.89 10.48
CA PHE A 125 -1.99 -12.08 10.04
C PHE A 125 -1.71 -10.86 10.92
N VAL A 126 -2.77 -10.12 11.29
CA VAL A 126 -2.63 -8.96 12.18
C VAL A 126 -2.13 -9.38 13.57
N GLN A 127 -2.59 -10.53 14.08
CA GLN A 127 -2.15 -11.05 15.37
C GLN A 127 -0.67 -11.44 15.33
N GLU A 128 -0.24 -12.14 14.27
CA GLU A 128 1.17 -12.50 14.08
C GLU A 128 2.07 -11.25 14.08
N LEU A 129 1.66 -10.18 13.40
CA LEU A 129 2.41 -8.92 13.37
C LEU A 129 2.45 -8.20 14.73
N VAL A 130 1.39 -8.34 15.54
CA VAL A 130 1.36 -7.82 16.92
C VAL A 130 2.29 -8.63 17.82
N ASP A 131 2.26 -9.96 17.70
CA ASP A 131 3.09 -10.87 18.50
C ASP A 131 4.58 -10.70 18.17
N GLU A 132 4.92 -10.45 16.91
CA GLU A 132 6.27 -10.08 16.46
C GLU A 132 6.68 -8.65 16.86
N GLY A 133 5.74 -7.85 17.42
CA GLY A 133 5.97 -6.47 17.82
C GLY A 133 6.19 -5.50 16.65
N ILE A 134 5.80 -5.88 15.43
CA ILE A 134 5.91 -5.07 14.21
C ILE A 134 4.89 -3.94 14.19
N ILE A 135 3.70 -4.19 14.73
CA ILE A 135 2.61 -3.22 14.81
C ILE A 135 1.99 -3.17 16.21
N THR A 136 1.17 -2.15 16.44
CA THR A 136 0.17 -2.13 17.50
C THR A 136 -1.18 -1.74 16.93
N VAL A 137 -2.23 -2.50 17.22
CA VAL A 137 -3.59 -2.16 16.80
C VAL A 137 -4.14 -1.06 17.72
N ILE A 138 -4.62 0.02 17.13
CA ILE A 138 -5.25 1.15 17.83
C ILE A 138 -6.76 0.94 17.88
N GLN A 139 -7.34 0.59 16.73
CA GLN A 139 -8.76 0.35 16.59
C GLN A 139 -8.99 -0.81 15.61
N SER A 140 -9.85 -1.74 16.00
CA SER A 140 -10.40 -2.77 15.10
C SER A 140 -11.86 -2.43 14.81
N GLY A 141 -12.20 -2.15 13.56
CA GLY A 141 -13.58 -2.02 13.12
C GLY A 141 -14.23 -3.39 13.02
N GLN A 142 -14.73 -3.94 14.12
CA GLN A 142 -15.74 -5.00 14.05
C GLN A 142 -17.08 -4.35 13.76
N ASN A 143 -17.52 -4.37 12.49
CA ASN A 143 -18.92 -4.50 12.06
C ASN A 143 -19.09 -4.08 10.59
N ALA A 144 -19.17 -5.08 9.70
CA ALA A 144 -19.93 -4.96 8.46
C ALA A 144 -20.51 -6.32 8.07
N THR A 145 -21.35 -6.90 8.93
CA THR A 145 -22.39 -7.82 8.45
C THR A 145 -23.32 -6.99 7.57
N THR A 146 -23.00 -6.86 6.28
CA THR A 146 -23.86 -6.15 5.34
C THR A 146 -24.44 -7.19 4.40
N THR A 147 -25.67 -7.56 4.71
CA THR A 147 -26.58 -8.24 3.80
C THR A 147 -26.47 -7.64 2.41
N VAL A 148 -26.18 -8.52 1.45
CA VAL A 148 -26.25 -8.22 0.02
C VAL A 148 -27.68 -7.75 -0.28
N ARG A 149 -27.88 -6.45 -0.42
CA ARG A 149 -28.98 -5.94 -1.25
C ARG A 149 -28.41 -5.76 -2.64
N GLU A 150 -28.68 -6.73 -3.49
CA GLU A 150 -28.51 -6.63 -4.94
C GLU A 150 -29.07 -5.27 -5.41
N ARG A 151 -28.26 -4.52 -6.14
CA ARG A 151 -28.75 -3.34 -6.86
C ARG A 151 -29.65 -3.84 -8.00
N PRO A 152 -30.83 -3.26 -8.23
CA PRO A 152 -31.60 -3.57 -9.43
C PRO A 152 -30.84 -3.03 -10.65
N PHE A 153 -30.34 -3.94 -11.49
CA PHE A 153 -29.88 -3.63 -12.83
C PHE A 153 -31.06 -3.02 -13.62
N ARG A 154 -30.91 -1.79 -14.10
CA ARG A 154 -31.76 -1.25 -15.17
C ARG A 154 -30.90 -1.03 -16.41
N PHE A 155 -31.00 -1.95 -17.36
CA PHE A 155 -30.63 -1.69 -18.75
C PHE A 155 -31.71 -0.77 -19.35
N GLN A 156 -31.31 0.35 -19.94
CA GLN A 156 -32.12 1.03 -20.95
C GLN A 156 -31.29 1.06 -22.24
N PHE A 157 -31.67 0.20 -23.19
CA PHE A 157 -31.25 0.31 -24.58
C PHE A 157 -32.05 1.46 -25.20
N ALA A 158 -31.36 2.49 -25.68
CA ALA A 158 -31.96 3.48 -26.57
C ALA A 158 -31.50 3.15 -28.00
N TYR A 159 -32.43 2.63 -28.80
CA TYR A 159 -32.33 2.65 -30.26
C TYR A 159 -32.74 4.05 -30.74
N HIS A 160 -31.92 4.66 -31.58
CA HIS A 160 -32.34 5.65 -32.57
C HIS A 160 -31.49 5.48 -33.82
#